data_AF-A0A955V096-F1
#
_entry.id   AF-A0A955V096-F1
#
_cell.length_a   1.000
_cell.length_b   1.000
_cell.length_c   1.000
_cell.angle_alpha   90.00
_cell.angle_beta   90.00
_cell.angle_gamma   90.00
#
_symmetry.space_group_name_H-M   'P 1'
#
loop_
_entity.id
_entity.type
_entity.pdbx_description
1 polymer ?
#
loop_
_entity_poly.entity_id
_entity_poly.type
_entity_poly.pdbx_seq_one_letter_code
_entity_poly.pdbx_strand_id
1 'polypeptide(L)'
;MLDRDPLIEPATKRPRRRYELADDTGFDEVPKAYRKFYRRWSGDGDSLAPNEVLCPVCRIVVRSSRELRPGDRLYCMACMTRLRIVVGEGGRLEGHAEY
;
A
#
# COMPACT_ATOMS: atom_id res chain seq x y z
N MET A 1 -3.39 34.19 2.45
CA MET A 1 -3.89 33.13 3.34
C MET A 1 -4.92 32.33 2.53
N LEU A 2 -4.59 31.22 1.87
CA LEU A 2 -3.75 30.11 2.29
C LEU A 2 -2.71 29.74 1.21
N ASP A 3 -1.52 29.43 1.71
CA ASP A 3 -0.34 28.96 1.03
C ASP A 3 -0.63 27.80 0.06
N ARG A 4 -0.23 28.02 -1.20
CA ARG A 4 -0.19 27.02 -2.24
C ARG A 4 1.12 26.24 -2.06
N ASP A 5 1.07 25.15 -1.30
CA ASP A 5 2.19 24.20 -1.10
C ASP A 5 2.88 23.88 -2.44
N PRO A 6 4.13 24.35 -2.66
CA PRO A 6 4.77 24.28 -3.96
C PRO A 6 5.81 23.15 -3.99
N LEU A 7 5.43 21.89 -3.79
CA LEU A 7 6.35 20.74 -3.95
C LEU A 7 5.66 19.45 -4.42
N ILE A 8 5.00 19.51 -5.58
CA ILE A 8 4.69 18.28 -6.35
C ILE A 8 5.35 18.44 -7.71
N GLU A 9 6.66 18.24 -7.75
CA GLU A 9 7.37 18.05 -9.00
C GLU A 9 6.75 16.83 -9.71
N PRO A 10 6.31 16.93 -10.98
CA PRO A 10 5.86 15.78 -11.73
C PRO A 10 7.11 14.95 -12.03
N ALA A 11 7.48 14.07 -11.09
CA ALA A 11 8.51 13.08 -11.33
C ALA A 11 8.21 12.46 -12.69
N THR A 12 9.21 12.46 -13.58
CA THR A 12 9.09 11.90 -14.93
C THR A 12 8.91 10.37 -14.78
N LYS A 13 7.69 9.95 -14.48
CA LYS A 13 7.43 8.61 -13.94
C LYS A 13 7.39 7.65 -15.13
N ARG A 14 8.46 6.86 -15.29
CA ARG A 14 8.41 5.58 -16.03
C ARG A 14 7.07 4.89 -15.73
N PRO A 15 6.38 4.34 -16.74
CA PRO A 15 5.08 3.72 -16.55
C PRO A 15 5.16 2.70 -15.42
N ARG A 16 4.22 2.79 -14.47
CA ARG A 16 4.17 1.86 -13.33
C ARG A 16 4.02 0.45 -13.86
N ARG A 17 4.80 -0.47 -13.33
CA ARG A 17 4.60 -1.90 -13.62
C ARG A 17 3.22 -2.32 -13.13
N ARG A 18 2.54 -3.11 -13.95
CA ARG A 18 1.27 -3.74 -13.60
C ARG A 18 1.57 -5.14 -13.07
N TYR A 19 0.93 -5.50 -11.99
CA TYR A 19 1.09 -6.78 -11.32
C TYR A 19 -0.23 -7.55 -11.41
N GLU A 20 -0.13 -8.83 -11.74
CA GLU A 20 -1.26 -9.75 -11.66
C GLU A 20 -1.42 -10.19 -10.20
N LEU A 21 -2.64 -9.99 -9.67
CA LEU A 21 -2.97 -10.37 -8.30
C LEU A 21 -3.67 -11.72 -8.34
N ALA A 22 -3.13 -12.70 -7.63
CA ALA A 22 -3.84 -13.96 -7.40
C ALA A 22 -5.19 -13.68 -6.71
N ASP A 23 -6.26 -14.32 -7.20
CA ASP A 23 -7.64 -14.01 -6.82
C ASP A 23 -7.98 -14.36 -5.37
N ASP A 24 -7.31 -15.35 -4.77
CA ASP A 24 -7.61 -15.79 -3.41
C ASP A 24 -6.35 -15.98 -2.57
N THR A 25 -6.25 -15.18 -1.51
CA THR A 25 -5.17 -15.20 -0.51
C THR A 25 -5.67 -15.75 0.84
N GLY A 26 -6.89 -16.29 0.91
CA GLY A 26 -7.52 -16.71 2.16
C GLY A 26 -7.91 -15.56 3.10
N PHE A 27 -8.17 -14.37 2.55
CA PHE A 27 -8.56 -13.19 3.33
C PHE A 27 -10.09 -12.99 3.30
N ASP A 28 -10.79 -13.47 4.32
CA ASP A 28 -12.27 -13.46 4.37
C ASP A 28 -12.90 -12.18 4.95
N GLU A 29 -12.11 -11.29 5.55
CA GLU A 29 -12.60 -10.09 6.26
C GLU A 29 -13.06 -8.96 5.33
N VAL A 30 -12.82 -9.07 4.01
CA VAL A 30 -13.31 -8.11 3.00
C VAL A 30 -14.19 -8.79 1.94
N PRO A 31 -15.06 -8.02 1.26
CA PRO A 31 -15.90 -8.56 0.19
C PRO A 31 -15.06 -9.25 -0.89
N LYS A 32 -15.61 -10.31 -1.49
CA LYS A 32 -14.92 -11.18 -2.47
C LYS A 32 -14.16 -10.41 -3.56
N ALA A 33 -14.75 -9.31 -4.05
CA ALA A 33 -14.15 -8.46 -5.09
C ALA A 33 -12.80 -7.84 -4.69
N TYR A 34 -12.56 -7.67 -3.38
CA TYR A 34 -11.39 -6.98 -2.84
C TYR A 34 -10.35 -7.92 -2.23
N ARG A 35 -10.66 -9.21 -2.01
CA ARG A 35 -9.78 -10.16 -1.31
C ARG A 35 -8.39 -10.27 -1.92
N LYS A 36 -8.29 -10.26 -3.25
CA LYS A 36 -7.02 -10.25 -4.00
C LYS A 36 -6.07 -9.10 -3.66
N PHE A 37 -6.59 -7.99 -3.12
CA PHE A 37 -5.80 -6.83 -2.69
C PHE A 37 -5.33 -6.93 -1.24
N TYR A 38 -5.64 -8.02 -0.53
CA TYR A 38 -5.21 -8.22 0.84
C TYR A 38 -4.49 -9.55 0.97
N ARG A 39 -3.46 -9.62 1.79
CA ARG A 39 -2.89 -10.88 2.26
C ARG A 39 -2.46 -10.73 3.71
N ARG A 40 -2.43 -11.83 4.44
CA ARG A 40 -1.91 -11.82 5.82
C ARG A 40 -0.40 -11.62 5.79
N TRP A 41 0.09 -10.84 6.76
CA TRP A 41 1.51 -10.67 7.01
C TRP A 41 2.08 -11.93 7.66
N SER A 42 3.13 -12.52 7.09
CA SER A 42 3.71 -13.78 7.59
C SER A 42 4.79 -13.58 8.67
N GLY A 43 5.06 -12.34 9.10
CA GLY A 43 6.06 -12.01 10.13
C GLY A 43 7.34 -11.40 9.57
N ASP A 44 8.41 -11.33 10.37
CA ASP A 44 9.67 -10.65 10.05
C ASP A 44 10.42 -11.17 8.80
N GLY A 45 10.14 -12.40 8.36
CA GLY A 45 10.69 -12.97 7.13
C GLY A 45 9.91 -12.61 5.85
N ASP A 46 8.79 -11.91 5.99
CA ASP A 46 7.89 -11.61 4.88
C ASP A 46 8.43 -10.43 4.05
N SER A 47 8.84 -10.72 2.82
CA SER A 47 9.37 -9.72 1.90
C SER A 47 8.23 -9.08 1.11
N LEU A 48 8.03 -7.77 1.30
CA LEU A 48 7.04 -6.99 0.57
C LEU A 48 7.49 -6.80 -0.89
N ALA A 49 6.62 -7.18 -1.82
CA ALA A 49 6.83 -6.82 -3.23
C ALA A 49 6.64 -5.30 -3.43
N PRO A 50 7.19 -4.70 -4.52
CA PRO A 50 7.05 -3.27 -4.81
C PRO A 50 5.61 -2.79 -5.06
N ASN A 51 4.64 -3.70 -5.14
CA ASN A 51 3.21 -3.40 -5.22
C ASN A 51 2.46 -3.73 -3.91
N GLU A 52 3.19 -3.99 -2.84
CA GLU A 52 2.66 -4.37 -1.54
C GLU A 52 3.08 -3.36 -0.47
N VAL A 53 2.19 -3.11 0.49
CA VAL A 53 2.43 -2.20 1.60
C VAL A 53 1.85 -2.78 2.87
N LEU A 54 2.59 -2.70 3.96
CA LEU A 54 2.10 -3.12 5.27
C LEU A 54 1.25 -2.00 5.90
N CYS A 55 0.04 -2.33 6.36
CA CYS A 55 -0.75 -1.42 7.17
C CYS A 55 -0.22 -1.43 8.62
N PRO A 56 0.19 -0.28 9.19
CA PRO A 56 0.72 -0.21 10.56
C PRO A 56 -0.37 -0.45 11.62
N VAL A 57 -1.64 -0.28 11.26
CA VAL A 57 -2.78 -0.38 12.18
C VAL A 57 -3.21 -1.83 12.36
N CYS A 58 -3.60 -2.50 11.27
CA CYS A 58 -4.12 -3.87 11.32
C CYS A 58 -3.08 -4.95 10.97
N ARG A 59 -1.85 -4.58 10.63
CA ARG A 59 -0.75 -5.49 10.25
C ARG A 59 -1.12 -6.45 9.10
N ILE A 60 -1.98 -6.00 8.20
CA ILE A 60 -2.33 -6.69 6.97
C ILE A 60 -1.53 -6.08 5.82
N VAL A 61 -1.14 -6.91 4.86
CA VAL A 61 -0.49 -6.44 3.64
C VAL A 61 -1.55 -6.07 2.63
N VAL A 62 -1.54 -4.81 2.22
CA VAL A 62 -2.37 -4.33 1.12
C VAL A 62 -1.57 -4.41 -0.18
N ARG A 63 -2.15 -5.02 -1.19
CA ARG A 63 -1.57 -5.23 -2.51
C ARG A 63 -2.26 -4.32 -3.49
N SER A 64 -1.52 -3.87 -4.49
CA SER A 64 -2.03 -3.08 -5.60
C SER A 64 -1.74 -3.79 -6.92
N SER A 65 -2.61 -3.57 -7.90
CA SER A 65 -2.39 -4.01 -9.28
C SER A 65 -1.31 -3.19 -9.99
N ARG A 66 -0.83 -2.11 -9.37
CA ARG A 66 0.20 -1.22 -9.88
C ARG A 66 1.32 -1.11 -8.86
N GLU A 67 2.53 -0.88 -9.35
CA GLU A 67 3.67 -0.49 -8.53
C GLU A 67 3.31 0.67 -7.60
N LEU A 68 3.59 0.48 -6.31
CA LEU A 68 3.41 1.47 -5.27
C LEU A 68 4.71 2.25 -5.11
N ARG A 69 4.60 3.57 -4.99
CA ARG A 69 5.75 4.45 -4.79
C ARG A 69 5.56 5.28 -3.52
N PRO A 70 6.66 5.70 -2.88
CA PRO A 70 6.59 6.64 -1.77
C PRO A 70 5.81 7.90 -2.16
N GLY A 71 4.92 8.35 -1.28
CA GLY A 71 4.01 9.47 -1.50
C GLY A 71 2.65 9.11 -2.11
N ASP A 72 2.47 7.87 -2.60
CA ASP A 72 1.14 7.41 -2.98
C ASP A 72 0.22 7.27 -1.76
N ARG A 73 -1.09 7.34 -1.99
CA ARG A 73 -2.11 7.18 -0.96
C ARG A 73 -2.90 5.90 -1.20
N LEU A 74 -3.17 5.18 -0.13
CA LEU A 74 -3.93 3.93 -0.13
C LEU A 74 -4.95 3.95 1.00
N TYR A 75 -6.11 3.35 0.77
CA TYR A 75 -7.12 3.16 1.80
C TYR A 75 -7.19 1.70 2.17
N CYS A 76 -6.90 1.39 3.43
CA CYS A 76 -7.05 0.03 3.92
C CYS A 76 -8.51 -0.20 4.30
N MET A 77 -9.22 -1.03 3.54
CA MET A 77 -10.62 -1.32 3.82
C MET A 77 -10.81 -2.17 5.09
N ALA A 78 -9.79 -2.94 5.50
CA ALA A 78 -9.87 -3.76 6.70
C ALA A 78 -9.93 -2.93 7.99
N CYS A 79 -9.19 -1.82 8.08
CA CYS A 79 -9.16 -0.94 9.25
C CYS A 79 -9.73 0.46 9.00
N MET A 80 -10.26 0.72 7.80
CA MET A 80 -10.80 2.01 7.38
C MET A 80 -9.83 3.20 7.51
N THR A 81 -8.53 2.92 7.50
CA THR A 81 -7.49 3.95 7.68
C THR A 81 -6.92 4.39 6.33
N ARG A 82 -6.75 5.71 6.16
CA ARG A 82 -6.00 6.29 5.04
C ARG A 82 -4.50 6.19 5.35
N LEU A 83 -3.76 5.63 4.41
CA LEU A 83 -2.33 5.39 4.51
C LEU A 83 -1.62 6.18 3.42
N ARG A 84 -0.56 6.88 3.79
CA ARG A 84 0.45 7.39 2.85
C ARG A 84 1.59 6.39 2.80
N ILE A 85 2.02 6.02 1.60
CA ILE A 85 3.13 5.09 1.42
C ILE A 85 4.43 5.80 1.71
N VAL A 86 5.22 5.25 2.62
CA VAL A 86 6.54 5.72 3.02
C VAL A 86 7.56 4.58 2.90
N VAL A 87 8.84 4.92 2.79
CA VAL A 87 9.91 3.93 2.91
C VAL A 87 10.24 3.82 4.40
N GLY A 88 10.08 2.62 4.96
CA GLY A 88 10.44 2.33 6.34
C GLY A 88 11.94 2.15 6.53
N GLU A 89 12.36 1.95 7.79
CA GLU A 89 13.79 1.85 8.17
C GLU A 89 14.53 0.70 7.48
N GLY A 90 13.82 -0.36 7.07
CA GLY A 90 14.38 -1.51 6.35
C GLY A 90 14.40 -1.36 4.82
N GLY A 91 14.10 -0.18 4.26
CA GLY A 91 13.97 0.02 2.81
C GLY A 91 12.70 -0.60 2.21
N ARG A 92 11.80 -1.12 3.05
CA ARG A 92 10.50 -1.69 2.67
C ARG A 92 9.42 -0.62 2.59
N LEU A 93 8.37 -0.87 1.80
CA LEU A 93 7.21 0.04 1.69
C LEU A 93 6.27 -0.18 2.88
N GLU A 94 6.12 0.84 3.72
CA GLU A 94 5.22 0.83 4.87
C GLU A 94 4.15 1.91 4.72
N GLY A 95 2.96 1.66 5.24
CA GLY A 95 1.91 2.65 5.32
C GLY A 95 2.15 3.56 6.54
N HIS A 96 2.03 4.86 6.35
CA HIS A 96 1.91 5.83 7.43
C HIS A 96 0.46 6.28 7.54
N ALA A 97 -0.16 6.13 8.71
CA ALA A 97 -1.55 6.53 8.91
C ALA A 97 -1.69 8.06 8.84
N GLU A 98 -2.55 8.55 7.96
CA GLU A 98 -2.96 9.95 7.90
C GLU A 98 -4.31 10.10 8.63
N TYR A 99 -4.32 10.88 9.71
CA TYR A 99 -5.51 11.25 10.48
C TYR A 99 -6.00 12.64 10.07
#